data_AF-A0A8S2SJS8-F1
#
_entry.id   AF-A0A8S2SJS8-F1
#
_cell.length_a   1.000
_cell.length_b   1.000
_cell.length_c   1.000
_cell.angle_alpha   90.00
_cell.angle_beta   90.00
_cell.angle_gamma   90.00
#
_symmetry.space_group_name_H-M   'P 1'
#
loop_
_entity.id
_entity.type
_entity.pdbx_description
1 polymer ?
#
loop_
_entity_poly.entity_id
_entity_poly.type
_entity_poly.pdbx_seq_one_letter_code
_entity_poly.pdbx_strand_id
1 'polypeptide(L)'
;MIKLKLSVYESPLTMRNLLQNMPNLRYLTVETDDINVNGHQWKQIIIEYLPKLTVAPYHGDNDLDSQSQLQALLDRAPCLYSLRFASWPSSSTQMPPFEYSNKSVRRLHLQDVDRCYDSQQCAKLSRSPLGIQCEVLSITVDNRKNVIDLINTMTNLRALNVVCRDDTWKEDDNNQSSSTEDELIEWLQHCLPSTCTITRNDDNIYNSRFIRSRSVRLWIR
;
A
#
# COMPACT_ATOMS: atom_id res chain seq x y z
N MET A 1 -0.23 -7.09 -21.60
CA MET A 1 -0.77 -6.54 -20.33
C MET A 1 -0.03 -5.25 -20.04
N ILE A 2 -0.72 -4.10 -20.03
CA ILE A 2 -0.05 -2.80 -19.87
C ILE A 2 0.13 -2.53 -18.37
N LYS A 3 1.39 -2.45 -17.94
CA LYS A 3 1.79 -2.03 -16.60
C LYS A 3 2.36 -0.63 -16.72
N LEU A 4 1.83 0.32 -15.94
CA LEU A 4 2.38 1.65 -15.86
C LEU A 4 2.87 1.91 -14.43
N LYS A 5 4.17 2.15 -14.32
CA LYS A 5 4.77 2.68 -13.11
C LYS A 5 4.98 4.18 -13.35
N LEU A 6 4.22 5.03 -12.66
CA LEU A 6 4.44 6.47 -12.65
C LEU A 6 5.20 6.82 -11.37
N SER A 7 6.47 7.14 -11.53
CA SER A 7 7.22 7.89 -10.52
C SER A 7 7.00 9.35 -10.86
N VAL A 8 6.17 10.07 -10.09
CA VAL A 8 5.79 11.45 -10.44
C VAL A 8 6.90 12.40 -9.96
N TYR A 9 8.03 12.37 -10.69
CA TYR A 9 9.07 13.40 -10.66
C TYR A 9 8.99 14.30 -11.91
N GLU A 10 8.07 13.98 -12.82
CA GLU A 10 7.92 14.64 -14.11
C GLU A 10 6.78 15.65 -14.13
N SER A 11 6.91 16.64 -15.02
CA SER A 11 5.92 17.67 -15.28
C SER A 11 4.51 17.09 -15.46
N PRO A 12 3.47 17.75 -14.91
CA PRO A 12 2.05 17.45 -15.19
C PRO A 12 1.72 17.19 -16.67
N LEU A 13 2.47 17.80 -17.60
CA LEU A 13 2.35 17.60 -19.04
C LEU A 13 2.74 16.18 -19.50
N THR A 14 3.74 15.53 -18.89
CA THR A 14 4.09 14.16 -19.27
C THR A 14 3.04 13.18 -18.77
N MET A 15 2.55 13.37 -17.53
CA MET A 15 1.46 12.58 -16.98
C MET A 15 0.18 12.70 -17.81
N ARG A 16 -0.12 13.91 -18.31
CA ARG A 16 -1.19 14.21 -19.28
C ARG A 16 -1.09 13.34 -20.53
N ASN A 17 0.05 13.37 -21.23
CA ASN A 17 0.21 12.64 -22.50
C ASN A 17 0.08 11.13 -22.30
N LEU A 18 0.46 10.64 -21.14
CA LEU A 18 0.50 9.22 -20.86
C LEU A 18 -0.90 8.66 -20.54
N LEU A 19 -1.69 9.37 -19.73
CA LEU A 19 -3.06 8.96 -19.37
C LEU A 19 -4.02 9.02 -20.56
N GLN A 20 -3.86 9.99 -21.46
CA GLN A 20 -4.71 10.12 -22.66
C GLN A 20 -4.54 8.95 -23.65
N ASN A 21 -3.38 8.29 -23.65
CA ASN A 21 -3.05 7.23 -24.60
C ASN A 21 -3.26 5.80 -24.05
N MET A 22 -3.73 5.65 -22.79
CA MET A 22 -3.81 4.33 -22.12
C MET A 22 -5.19 4.02 -21.51
N PRO A 23 -6.28 3.89 -22.31
CA PRO A 23 -7.63 3.62 -21.81
C PRO A 23 -7.78 2.23 -21.15
N ASN A 24 -6.84 1.31 -21.37
CA ASN A 24 -6.87 -0.06 -20.85
C ASN A 24 -5.88 -0.29 -19.69
N LEU A 25 -5.54 0.77 -18.96
CA LEU A 25 -4.56 0.69 -17.88
C LEU A 25 -5.04 -0.23 -16.74
N ARG A 26 -4.28 -1.28 -16.44
CA ARG A 26 -4.61 -2.27 -15.40
C ARG A 26 -3.80 -2.11 -14.11
N TYR A 27 -2.63 -1.47 -14.22
CA TYR A 27 -1.72 -1.25 -13.11
C TYR A 27 -1.24 0.19 -13.15
N LEU A 28 -1.43 0.90 -12.04
CA LEU A 28 -0.92 2.23 -11.80
C LEU A 28 -0.15 2.19 -10.49
N THR A 29 1.14 2.44 -10.54
CA THR A 29 1.90 2.82 -9.35
C THR A 29 2.03 4.33 -9.37
N VAL A 30 1.58 5.00 -8.30
CA VAL A 30 1.81 6.43 -8.11
C VAL A 30 2.83 6.55 -6.99
N GLU A 31 4.04 7.00 -7.32
CA GLU A 31 5.02 7.38 -6.31
C GLU A 31 4.90 8.89 -6.09
N THR A 32 4.49 9.28 -4.88
CA THR A 32 4.24 10.67 -4.47
C THR A 32 5.34 11.20 -3.57
N ASP A 33 6.60 10.99 -3.95
CA ASP A 33 7.71 11.61 -3.24
C ASP A 33 7.85 13.06 -3.75
N ASP A 34 7.81 14.03 -2.84
CA ASP A 34 8.06 15.46 -3.12
C ASP A 34 7.16 16.13 -4.17
N ILE A 35 5.95 15.61 -4.42
CA ILE A 35 5.05 16.27 -5.35
C ILE A 35 4.46 17.54 -4.72
N ASN A 36 5.07 18.69 -4.99
CA ASN A 36 4.51 20.02 -4.74
C ASN A 36 3.41 20.37 -5.77
N VAL A 37 2.50 19.42 -6.03
CA VAL A 37 1.33 19.62 -6.89
C VAL A 37 0.14 19.79 -5.96
N ASN A 38 -0.27 21.04 -5.77
CA ASN A 38 -1.38 21.36 -4.90
C ASN A 38 -2.72 20.89 -5.49
N GLY A 39 -3.77 20.91 -4.66
CA GLY A 39 -5.11 20.49 -5.08
C GLY A 39 -5.60 21.21 -6.34
N HIS A 40 -5.25 22.48 -6.55
CA HIS A 40 -5.65 23.20 -7.76
C HIS A 40 -5.01 22.66 -9.03
N GLN A 41 -3.72 22.29 -8.99
CA GLN A 41 -3.02 21.74 -10.14
C GLN A 41 -3.55 20.34 -10.50
N TRP A 42 -3.84 19.49 -9.51
CA TRP A 42 -4.51 18.21 -9.74
C TRP A 42 -5.90 18.39 -10.34
N LYS A 43 -6.70 19.31 -9.79
CA LYS A 43 -8.01 19.67 -10.33
C LYS A 43 -7.91 20.10 -11.79
N GLN A 44 -6.91 20.91 -12.13
CA GLN A 44 -6.70 21.39 -13.49
C GLN A 44 -6.30 20.25 -14.44
N ILE A 45 -5.40 19.35 -14.00
CA ILE A 45 -5.00 18.16 -14.78
C ILE A 45 -6.21 17.26 -15.04
N ILE A 46 -7.06 17.06 -14.04
CA ILE A 46 -8.28 16.26 -14.13
C ILE A 46 -9.29 16.91 -15.09
N ILE A 47 -9.58 18.20 -14.93
CA ILE A 47 -10.57 18.94 -15.74
C ILE A 47 -10.13 19.04 -17.19
N GLU A 48 -8.86 19.39 -17.45
CA GLU A 48 -8.38 19.66 -18.81
C GLU A 48 -8.08 18.38 -19.61
N TYR A 49 -7.60 17.32 -18.96
CA TYR A 49 -6.98 16.20 -19.68
C TYR A 49 -7.68 14.87 -19.51
N LEU A 50 -8.71 14.83 -18.68
CA LEU A 50 -9.64 13.74 -18.59
C LEU A 50 -11.08 14.29 -18.79
N PRO A 51 -11.48 14.71 -19.99
CA PRO A 51 -12.74 15.45 -20.20
C PRO A 51 -14.00 14.61 -20.00
N LYS A 52 -13.89 13.27 -19.95
CA LYS A 52 -15.00 12.36 -19.57
C LYS A 52 -15.15 12.22 -18.04
N LEU A 53 -14.22 12.81 -17.30
CA LEU A 53 -14.03 12.76 -15.85
C LEU A 53 -14.80 14.02 -15.32
N THR A 54 -16.15 14.07 -15.38
CA THR A 54 -16.95 15.20 -14.85
C THR A 54 -16.80 15.36 -13.33
N VAL A 55 -15.80 16.12 -12.86
CA VAL A 55 -15.71 16.51 -11.43
C VAL A 55 -16.41 17.85 -11.28
N ALA A 56 -17.37 17.92 -10.36
CA ALA A 56 -18.02 19.17 -10.03
C ALA A 56 -16.96 20.20 -9.56
N PRO A 57 -17.09 21.48 -9.95
CA PRO A 57 -16.10 22.49 -9.60
C PRO A 57 -16.12 22.77 -8.09
N TYR A 58 -14.97 22.63 -7.43
CA TYR A 58 -14.80 22.96 -6.00
C TYR A 58 -13.84 24.14 -5.77
N HIS A 59 -14.15 24.99 -4.79
CA HIS A 59 -13.35 26.11 -4.30
C HIS A 59 -13.05 25.88 -2.81
N GLY A 60 -11.79 25.65 -2.44
CA GLY A 60 -11.36 25.54 -1.05
C GLY A 60 -9.88 25.15 -0.95
N ASP A 61 -9.20 25.59 0.11
CA ASP A 61 -7.73 25.65 0.24
C ASP A 61 -7.21 24.72 1.36
N ASN A 62 -7.75 23.49 1.48
CA ASN A 62 -7.49 22.59 2.62
C ASN A 62 -7.10 21.16 2.21
N ASP A 63 -6.31 20.48 3.06
CA ASP A 63 -5.78 19.10 2.94
C ASP A 63 -6.83 18.01 2.59
N LEU A 64 -8.11 18.27 2.86
CA LEU A 64 -9.27 17.46 2.46
C LEU A 64 -9.39 17.29 0.93
N ASP A 65 -8.78 18.18 0.15
CA ASP A 65 -8.85 18.19 -1.31
C ASP A 65 -8.08 17.04 -1.94
N SER A 66 -6.94 16.65 -1.37
CA SER A 66 -6.14 15.53 -1.87
C SER A 66 -6.94 14.22 -1.85
N GLN A 67 -7.82 14.06 -0.86
CA GLN A 67 -8.59 12.85 -0.72
C GLN A 67 -9.66 12.70 -1.80
N SER A 68 -10.43 13.77 -2.03
CA SER A 68 -11.48 13.78 -3.06
C SER A 68 -10.94 13.50 -4.47
N GLN A 69 -9.71 13.94 -4.75
CA GLN A 69 -9.06 13.79 -6.04
C GLN A 69 -8.60 12.37 -6.33
N LEU A 70 -7.99 11.71 -5.33
CA LEU A 70 -7.61 10.31 -5.47
C LEU A 70 -8.85 9.43 -5.63
N GLN A 71 -9.94 9.69 -4.91
CA GLN A 71 -11.20 8.97 -5.14
C GLN A 71 -11.72 9.19 -6.57
N ALA A 72 -11.72 10.43 -7.07
CA ALA A 72 -12.15 10.72 -8.44
C ALA A 72 -11.28 10.03 -9.51
N LEU A 73 -9.98 9.84 -9.24
CA LEU A 73 -9.06 9.06 -10.07
C LEU A 73 -9.39 7.57 -10.01
N LEU A 74 -9.61 7.04 -8.81
CA LEU A 74 -10.01 5.65 -8.58
C LEU A 74 -11.34 5.32 -9.28
N ASP A 75 -12.35 6.17 -9.17
CA ASP A 75 -13.67 5.99 -9.79
C ASP A 75 -13.60 5.79 -11.30
N ARG A 76 -12.52 6.27 -11.92
CA ARG A 76 -12.37 6.32 -13.37
C ARG A 76 -11.22 5.48 -13.89
N ALA A 77 -10.57 4.75 -12.99
CA ALA A 77 -9.72 3.61 -13.30
C ALA A 77 -10.44 2.30 -12.89
N PRO A 78 -11.56 1.93 -13.56
CA PRO A 78 -12.36 0.77 -13.19
C PRO A 78 -11.63 -0.56 -13.44
N CYS A 79 -10.46 -0.54 -14.07
CA CYS A 79 -9.61 -1.72 -14.26
C CYS A 79 -8.36 -1.72 -13.36
N LEU A 80 -8.24 -0.76 -12.43
CA LEU A 80 -7.11 -0.67 -11.53
C LEU A 80 -7.12 -1.85 -10.56
N TYR A 81 -6.17 -2.76 -10.72
CA TYR A 81 -6.11 -3.99 -9.92
C TYR A 81 -5.17 -3.87 -8.71
N SER A 82 -4.14 -3.03 -8.81
CA SER A 82 -3.10 -2.87 -7.79
C SER A 82 -2.89 -1.40 -7.49
N LEU A 83 -2.88 -1.05 -6.20
CA LEU A 83 -2.63 0.29 -5.69
C LEU A 83 -1.45 0.26 -4.71
N ARG A 84 -0.49 1.15 -4.93
CA ARG A 84 0.67 1.32 -4.06
C ARG A 84 0.76 2.77 -3.63
N PHE A 85 1.01 2.98 -2.34
CA PHE A 85 1.35 4.27 -1.78
C PHE A 85 2.86 4.24 -1.50
N ALA A 86 3.63 5.10 -2.18
CA ALA A 86 5.08 5.11 -2.03
C ALA A 86 5.53 5.84 -0.77
N SER A 87 4.87 6.97 -0.49
CA SER A 87 5.08 7.78 0.70
C SER A 87 3.80 8.53 1.01
N TRP A 88 3.62 8.83 2.28
CA TRP A 88 2.55 9.67 2.79
C TRP A 88 3.18 10.76 3.66
N PRO A 89 2.53 11.92 3.90
CA PRO A 89 3.02 12.92 4.83
C PRO A 89 3.04 12.37 6.26
N SER A 90 4.20 12.29 6.91
CA SER A 90 4.34 11.75 8.27
C SER A 90 3.66 12.60 9.34
N SER A 91 3.36 13.86 8.99
CA SER A 91 2.66 14.83 9.83
C SER A 91 1.14 14.66 9.86
N SER A 92 0.53 13.93 8.91
CA SER A 92 -0.91 13.72 8.94
C SER A 92 -1.25 12.66 9.97
N THR A 93 -1.79 13.09 11.12
CA THR A 93 -2.56 12.24 12.04
C THR A 93 -3.73 11.53 11.34
N GLN A 94 -4.07 11.99 10.14
CA GLN A 94 -4.98 11.33 9.23
C GLN A 94 -4.31 10.11 8.60
N MET A 95 -4.90 8.97 8.92
CA MET A 95 -4.59 7.66 8.37
C MET A 95 -4.68 7.66 6.84
N PRO A 96 -4.16 6.62 6.14
CA PRO A 96 -4.52 6.42 4.75
C PRO A 96 -6.04 6.42 4.62
N PRO A 97 -6.61 6.88 3.50
CA PRO A 97 -8.02 7.17 3.38
C PRO A 97 -8.63 5.85 3.01
N PHE A 98 -8.78 5.05 4.05
CA PHE A 98 -9.50 3.80 4.03
C PHE A 98 -10.96 4.03 3.63
N GLU A 99 -11.42 5.28 3.55
CA GLU A 99 -12.72 5.62 2.95
C GLU A 99 -12.75 5.43 1.43
N TYR A 100 -11.60 5.26 0.78
CA TYR A 100 -11.58 5.03 -0.65
C TYR A 100 -12.26 3.72 -1.04
N SER A 101 -12.87 3.75 -2.23
CA SER A 101 -13.40 2.57 -2.86
C SER A 101 -12.98 2.50 -4.33
N ASN A 102 -12.59 1.31 -4.76
CA ASN A 102 -12.45 1.00 -6.17
C ASN A 102 -12.76 -0.46 -6.36
N LYS A 103 -13.86 -0.79 -7.04
CA LYS A 103 -14.37 -2.16 -7.13
C LYS A 103 -13.40 -3.18 -7.74
N SER A 104 -12.30 -2.75 -8.36
CA SER A 104 -11.34 -3.60 -9.05
C SER A 104 -10.00 -3.74 -8.35
N VAL A 105 -9.69 -2.87 -7.38
CA VAL A 105 -8.44 -2.98 -6.62
C VAL A 105 -8.52 -4.24 -5.75
N ARG A 106 -7.53 -5.12 -5.90
CA ARG A 106 -7.36 -6.33 -5.10
C ARG A 106 -5.97 -6.43 -4.47
N ARG A 107 -5.04 -5.54 -4.84
CA ARG A 107 -3.69 -5.51 -4.26
C ARG A 107 -3.39 -4.15 -3.68
N LEU A 108 -2.99 -4.14 -2.41
CA LEU A 108 -2.62 -2.93 -1.67
C LEU A 108 -1.16 -3.05 -1.21
N HIS A 109 -0.37 -2.04 -1.52
CA HIS A 109 0.99 -1.92 -1.03
C HIS A 109 1.10 -0.66 -0.16
N LEU A 110 1.19 -0.89 1.14
CA LEU A 110 1.27 0.08 2.24
C LEU A 110 2.62 0.01 2.98
N GLN A 111 3.53 -0.83 2.51
CA GLN A 111 4.83 -1.02 3.14
C GLN A 111 5.71 0.20 2.86
N ASP A 112 6.13 0.87 3.94
CA ASP A 112 7.01 2.04 3.96
C ASP A 112 8.02 1.82 5.11
N VAL A 113 9.25 2.29 4.92
CA VAL A 113 10.38 2.13 5.87
C VAL A 113 10.11 2.93 7.14
N ASP A 114 9.55 4.13 7.00
CA ASP A 114 9.39 5.06 8.12
C ASP A 114 8.06 4.89 8.85
N ARG A 115 7.18 4.02 8.35
CA ARG A 115 5.81 3.88 8.86
C ARG A 115 5.51 2.50 9.39
N CYS A 116 4.63 2.49 10.37
CA CYS A 116 4.20 1.30 11.05
C CYS A 116 2.72 1.45 11.39
N TYR A 117 1.92 0.44 11.06
CA TYR A 117 0.49 0.45 11.31
C TYR A 117 0.20 -0.17 12.67
N ASP A 118 -0.40 0.63 13.56
CA ASP A 118 -0.86 0.18 14.86
C ASP A 118 -2.15 -0.67 14.76
N SER A 119 -2.59 -1.20 15.90
CA SER A 119 -3.80 -2.04 15.98
C SER A 119 -5.08 -1.31 15.55
N GLN A 120 -5.24 -0.03 15.92
CA GLN A 120 -6.39 0.79 15.53
C GLN A 120 -6.38 1.03 14.02
N GLN A 121 -5.20 1.26 13.46
CA GLN A 121 -5.02 1.52 12.05
C GLN A 121 -5.28 0.26 11.20
N CYS A 122 -4.77 -0.88 11.63
CA CYS A 122 -5.04 -2.18 11.01
C CYS A 122 -6.54 -2.52 11.06
N ALA A 123 -7.21 -2.27 12.19
CA ALA A 123 -8.64 -2.51 12.34
C ALA A 123 -9.51 -1.64 11.42
N LYS A 124 -9.11 -0.38 11.18
CA LYS A 124 -9.79 0.50 10.22
C LYS A 124 -9.50 0.08 8.78
N LEU A 125 -8.27 -0.30 8.44
CA LEU A 125 -7.92 -0.85 7.13
C LEU A 125 -8.76 -2.09 6.82
N SER A 126 -8.86 -3.05 7.74
CA SER A 126 -9.56 -4.31 7.47
C SER A 126 -11.06 -4.15 7.27
N ARG A 127 -11.66 -3.07 7.79
CA ARG A 127 -13.08 -2.70 7.63
C ARG A 127 -13.34 -1.74 6.46
N SER A 128 -12.29 -1.31 5.78
CA SER A 128 -12.37 -0.35 4.68
C SER A 128 -12.88 -1.01 3.39
N PRO A 129 -13.52 -0.28 2.45
CA PRO A 129 -13.90 -0.85 1.17
C PRO A 129 -12.72 -1.44 0.40
N LEU A 130 -11.55 -0.77 0.42
CA LEU A 130 -10.33 -1.31 -0.19
C LEU A 130 -9.81 -2.56 0.53
N GLY A 131 -9.84 -2.59 1.86
CA GLY A 131 -9.34 -3.69 2.66
C GLY A 131 -10.22 -4.93 2.58
N ILE A 132 -11.54 -4.78 2.65
CA ILE A 132 -12.49 -5.90 2.59
C ILE A 132 -12.31 -6.72 1.31
N GLN A 133 -12.07 -6.07 0.17
CA GLN A 133 -11.87 -6.74 -1.13
C GLN A 133 -10.41 -7.08 -1.44
N CYS A 134 -9.47 -6.71 -0.57
CA CYS A 134 -8.04 -6.89 -0.82
C CYS A 134 -7.68 -8.38 -0.78
N GLU A 135 -7.06 -8.87 -1.85
CA GLU A 135 -6.55 -10.23 -1.98
C GLU A 135 -5.06 -10.32 -1.63
N VAL A 136 -4.29 -9.24 -1.89
CA VAL A 136 -2.84 -9.19 -1.61
C VAL A 136 -2.49 -7.90 -0.89
N LEU A 137 -2.04 -8.02 0.35
CA LEU A 137 -1.63 -6.88 1.18
C LEU A 137 -0.11 -6.91 1.39
N SER A 138 0.56 -5.77 1.21
CA SER A 138 1.91 -5.54 1.72
C SER A 138 1.89 -4.41 2.75
N ILE A 139 2.36 -4.64 3.98
CA ILE A 139 2.20 -3.68 5.09
C ILE A 139 3.32 -3.82 6.14
N THR A 140 3.66 -2.73 6.83
CA THR A 140 4.53 -2.75 8.03
C THR A 140 3.67 -2.59 9.28
N VAL A 141 3.68 -3.51 10.24
CA VAL A 141 2.84 -3.45 11.46
C VAL A 141 3.69 -3.33 12.72
N ASP A 142 3.14 -2.67 13.75
CA ASP A 142 3.86 -2.43 15.01
C ASP A 142 4.02 -3.69 15.85
N ASN A 143 3.02 -4.56 15.79
CA ASN A 143 2.92 -5.76 16.59
C ASN A 143 2.47 -6.94 15.73
N ARG A 144 3.08 -8.10 15.95
CA ARG A 144 2.74 -9.34 15.25
C ARG A 144 1.28 -9.78 15.46
N LYS A 145 0.61 -9.38 16.54
CA LYS A 145 -0.83 -9.64 16.74
C LYS A 145 -1.70 -9.00 15.66
N ASN A 146 -1.31 -7.84 15.13
CA ASN A 146 -2.04 -7.19 14.05
C ASN A 146 -2.03 -8.06 12.77
N VAL A 147 -1.03 -8.91 12.58
CA VAL A 147 -1.00 -9.88 11.47
C VAL A 147 -2.19 -10.83 11.55
N ILE A 148 -2.44 -11.37 12.75
CA ILE A 148 -3.55 -12.29 13.00
C ILE A 148 -4.89 -11.57 12.85
N ASP A 149 -5.01 -10.35 13.37
CA ASP A 149 -6.23 -9.55 13.25
C ASP A 149 -6.57 -9.22 11.78
N LEU A 150 -5.55 -8.88 10.98
CA LEU A 150 -5.72 -8.63 9.54
C LEU A 150 -6.18 -9.91 8.81
N ILE A 151 -5.55 -11.06 9.08
CA ILE A 151 -5.91 -12.34 8.47
C ILE A 151 -7.34 -12.74 8.81
N ASN A 152 -7.74 -12.59 10.07
CA ASN A 152 -9.07 -12.96 10.54
C ASN A 152 -10.17 -12.03 10.04
N THR A 153 -9.85 -10.75 9.79
CA THR A 153 -10.86 -9.76 9.40
C THR A 153 -10.96 -9.56 7.88
N MET A 154 -9.85 -9.67 7.15
CA MET A 154 -9.83 -9.47 5.69
C MET A 154 -10.14 -10.77 4.96
N THR A 155 -11.42 -11.12 4.88
CA THR A 155 -11.90 -12.43 4.38
C THR A 155 -11.50 -12.78 2.95
N ASN A 156 -11.15 -11.80 2.11
CA ASN A 156 -10.68 -12.04 0.75
C ASN A 156 -9.16 -12.15 0.63
N LEU A 157 -8.41 -11.97 1.73
CA LEU A 157 -6.96 -11.96 1.74
C LEU A 157 -6.40 -13.35 1.43
N ARG A 158 -5.58 -13.42 0.38
CA ARG A 158 -4.91 -14.65 -0.10
C ARG A 158 -3.40 -14.60 0.09
N ALA A 159 -2.84 -13.40 0.15
CA ALA A 159 -1.43 -13.21 0.41
C ALA A 159 -1.20 -11.98 1.29
N LEU A 160 -0.34 -12.13 2.29
CA LEU A 160 0.09 -11.06 3.18
C LEU A 160 1.61 -11.01 3.18
N ASN A 161 2.18 -9.88 2.75
CA ASN A 161 3.59 -9.59 2.90
C ASN A 161 3.75 -8.56 4.02
N VAL A 162 4.25 -8.99 5.17
CA VAL A 162 4.26 -8.16 6.37
C VAL A 162 5.66 -7.98 6.92
N VAL A 163 5.98 -6.77 7.34
CA VAL A 163 7.12 -6.49 8.22
C VAL A 163 6.57 -6.19 9.60
N CYS A 164 7.06 -6.90 10.62
CA CYS A 164 6.68 -6.66 12.01
C CYS A 164 7.80 -5.90 12.71
N ARG A 165 7.52 -4.76 13.35
CA ARG A 165 8.54 -4.01 14.11
C ARG A 165 8.97 -4.69 15.41
N ASP A 166 8.12 -5.54 15.97
CA ASP A 166 8.41 -6.36 17.14
C ASP A 166 9.10 -7.70 16.77
N ASP A 167 9.50 -7.86 15.51
CA ASP A 167 10.38 -8.95 15.11
C ASP A 167 11.81 -8.64 15.57
N THR A 168 12.29 -9.42 16.54
CA THR A 168 13.61 -9.21 17.14
C THR A 168 14.74 -9.92 16.41
N TRP A 169 14.45 -10.48 15.23
CA TRP A 169 15.40 -11.25 14.45
C TRP A 169 16.69 -10.46 14.21
N LYS A 170 17.80 -10.97 14.76
CA LYS A 170 19.13 -10.39 14.58
C LYS A 170 19.81 -11.16 13.46
N GLU A 171 20.28 -10.45 12.43
CA GLU A 171 21.34 -11.00 11.58
C GLU A 171 22.56 -11.18 12.48
N ASP A 172 22.84 -12.41 12.90
CA ASP A 172 24.10 -12.71 13.57
C ASP A 172 25.21 -12.47 12.55
N ASP A 173 25.77 -11.26 12.58
CA ASP A 173 26.70 -10.75 11.58
C ASP A 173 28.01 -11.56 11.48
N ASN A 174 28.29 -12.46 12.43
CA ASN A 174 29.50 -13.28 12.39
C ASN A 174 29.32 -14.62 13.10
N ASN A 175 29.60 -15.71 12.38
CA ASN A 175 29.78 -17.10 12.83
C ASN A 175 28.55 -18.01 12.91
N GLN A 176 28.36 -18.72 11.79
CA GLN A 176 28.27 -20.18 11.72
C GLN A 176 27.41 -20.90 12.78
N SER A 177 26.22 -21.29 12.32
CA SER A 177 25.45 -22.45 12.78
C SER A 177 25.06 -22.46 14.26
N SER A 178 24.04 -21.70 14.60
CA SER A 178 22.92 -22.33 15.29
C SER A 178 21.63 -21.79 14.69
N SER A 179 20.77 -22.71 14.27
CA SER A 179 19.40 -22.46 13.87
C SER A 179 18.64 -21.78 15.00
N THR A 180 18.82 -20.47 15.19
CA THR A 180 17.87 -19.67 15.94
C THR A 180 16.59 -19.70 15.12
N GLU A 181 15.78 -20.67 15.49
CA GLU A 181 14.37 -20.80 15.17
C GLU A 181 13.77 -19.40 15.02
N ASP A 182 13.22 -19.14 13.82
CA ASP A 182 12.64 -17.84 13.49
C ASP A 182 11.38 -17.66 14.34
N GLU A 183 11.55 -17.01 15.50
CA GLU A 183 10.53 -16.84 16.54
C GLU A 183 9.20 -16.32 15.95
N LEU A 184 9.27 -15.42 14.98
CA LEU A 184 8.07 -14.89 14.33
C LEU A 184 7.40 -15.95 13.45
N ILE A 185 8.17 -16.68 12.64
CA ILE A 185 7.63 -17.75 11.80
C ILE A 185 7.01 -18.85 12.65
N GLU A 186 7.67 -19.28 13.72
CA GLU A 186 7.14 -20.30 14.64
C GLU A 186 5.87 -19.83 15.34
N TRP A 187 5.88 -18.59 15.83
CA TRP A 187 4.70 -17.99 16.43
C TRP A 187 3.53 -17.94 15.44
N LEU A 188 3.78 -17.56 14.18
CA LEU A 188 2.76 -17.56 13.13
C LEU A 188 2.28 -18.98 12.81
N GLN A 189 3.17 -19.98 12.76
CA GLN A 189 2.82 -21.38 12.55
C GLN A 189 1.96 -21.94 13.68
N HIS A 190 2.17 -21.48 14.91
CA HIS A 190 1.36 -21.86 16.06
C HIS A 190 -0.03 -21.21 16.05
N CYS A 191 -0.11 -19.94 15.64
CA CYS A 191 -1.35 -19.18 15.65
C CYS A 191 -2.25 -19.39 14.41
N LEU A 192 -1.68 -19.82 13.28
CA LEU A 192 -2.40 -19.94 12.02
C LEU A 192 -2.70 -21.39 11.66
N PRO A 193 -3.78 -21.64 10.90
CA PRO A 193 -4.05 -22.97 10.37
C PRO A 193 -2.89 -23.49 9.51
N SER A 194 -2.67 -24.81 9.54
CA SER A 194 -1.64 -25.47 8.72
C SER A 194 -1.85 -25.34 7.20
N THR A 195 -3.00 -24.83 6.77
CA THR A 195 -3.27 -24.47 5.37
C THR A 195 -2.52 -23.22 4.92
N CYS A 196 -2.05 -22.39 5.87
CA CYS A 196 -1.25 -21.21 5.57
C CYS A 196 0.20 -21.60 5.30
N THR A 197 0.74 -21.14 4.17
CA THR A 197 2.18 -21.29 3.89
C THR A 197 2.89 -20.03 4.31
N ILE A 198 3.87 -20.15 5.20
CA ILE A 198 4.61 -19.03 5.76
C ILE A 198 6.05 -19.14 5.28
N THR A 199 6.58 -18.07 4.69
CA THR A 199 7.93 -17.99 4.16
C THR A 199 8.56 -16.66 4.54
N ARG A 200 9.80 -16.68 5.00
CA ARG A 200 10.59 -15.45 5.12
C ARG A 200 11.03 -15.01 3.73
N ASN A 201 10.86 -13.73 3.43
CA ASN A 201 11.34 -13.15 2.19
C ASN A 201 12.68 -12.47 2.44
N ASP A 202 13.74 -13.02 1.82
CA ASP A 202 15.09 -12.46 1.88
C ASP A 202 15.31 -11.36 0.84
N ASP A 203 14.24 -10.92 0.15
CA ASP A 203 14.27 -9.74 -0.70
C ASP A 203 14.59 -8.52 0.17
N ASN A 204 15.90 -8.24 0.29
CA ASN A 204 16.42 -7.04 0.91
C ASN A 204 15.80 -5.83 0.21
N ILE A 205 14.88 -5.14 0.86
CA ILE A 205 14.47 -3.80 0.45
C ILE A 205 15.66 -2.90 0.77
N TYR A 206 16.60 -2.83 -0.17
CA TYR A 206 17.79 -2.01 -0.07
C TYR A 206 17.38 -0.54 -0.01
N ASN A 207 17.48 0.07 1.17
CA ASN A 207 17.78 1.49 1.27
C ASN A 207 18.91 1.68 2.30
N SER A 208 20.03 2.20 1.81
CA SER A 208 21.40 2.12 2.34
C SER A 208 21.69 2.69 3.73
N ARG A 209 20.68 2.99 4.57
CA ARG A 209 20.87 3.64 5.88
C ARG A 209 20.02 3.12 7.04
N PHE A 210 19.10 2.18 6.82
CA PHE A 210 18.22 1.68 7.88
C PHE A 210 18.24 0.16 7.97
N ILE A 211 17.98 -0.32 9.19
CA ILE A 211 17.94 -1.73 9.60
C ILE A 211 17.24 -2.58 8.52
N ARG A 212 17.87 -3.71 8.15
CA ARG A 212 17.29 -4.70 7.24
C ARG A 212 16.05 -5.31 7.88
N SER A 213 14.91 -4.70 7.66
CA SER A 213 13.63 -5.30 8.07
C SER A 213 13.24 -6.35 7.04
N ARG A 214 13.42 -7.63 7.38
CA ARG A 214 12.95 -8.74 6.55
C ARG A 214 11.43 -8.83 6.62
N SER A 215 10.80 -9.17 5.51
CA SER A 215 9.36 -9.37 5.46
C SER A 215 9.01 -10.85 5.56
N VAL A 216 7.87 -11.16 6.16
CA VAL A 216 7.25 -12.48 6.13
C VAL A 216 6.16 -12.46 5.08
N ARG A 217 6.19 -13.45 4.19
CA ARG A 217 5.13 -13.70 3.23
C ARG A 217 4.29 -14.89 3.67
N LEU A 218 3.00 -14.64 3.84
CA LEU A 218 1.97 -15.64 4.15
C LEU A 218 1.08 -15.84 2.92
N TRP A 219 0.80 -17.10 2.60
CA TRP A 219 -0.20 -17.51 1.62
C TRP A 219 -1.38 -18.14 2.36
N ILE A 220 -2.55 -17.55 2.18
CA ILE A 220 -3.81 -17.91 2.84
C ILE A 220 -4.70 -18.57 1.79
N ARG A 221 -5.18 -19.79 2.08
CA ARG A 221 -5.98 -20.61 1.16
C ARG A 221 -7.46 -20.54 1.47
#